data_AF-A0A401W171-F1
#
_entry.id   AF-A0A401W171-F1
#
_cell.length_a   1.000
_cell.length_b   1.000
_cell.length_c   1.000
_cell.angle_alpha   90.00
_cell.angle_beta   90.00
_cell.angle_gamma   90.00
#
_symmetry.space_group_name_H-M   'P 1'
#
loop_
_entity.id
_entity.type
_entity.pdbx_description
1 polymer ?
#
loop_
_entity_poly.entity_id
_entity_poly.type
_entity_poly.pdbx_seq_one_letter_code
_entity_poly.pdbx_strand_id
1 'polypeptide(L)'
;MVWGQRRDVQAQLARRRAARARQRAEHAAACAEQQEILAASAGGDLHLHLADAYRRSAECHLSSARLQEAYAERMSAWSGDETSRPRFMTGVAEACGTTSAALTLMGTDHGQLSVASSDGPSRAAQDLEFMLGEGPAHDASASGRLVSASGRAIESRWPAYGPALTSLGIHEVLTAPLRTEGSCIGALAVFDPGDGTAGAGTLTVIADALTRTVLLGPDADPELYEDADHRDCVQQAAGILSVQAGCRVQDALAMIKARAFADGQPPDAIAEQVVRGTLKLAQGS
;
A
#
# COMPACT_ATOMS: atom_id res chain seq x y z
N MET A 1 -27.86 1.69 -14.13
CA MET A 1 -27.20 2.01 -15.42
C MET A 1 -25.78 2.57 -15.22
N VAL A 2 -25.57 3.53 -14.29
CA VAL A 2 -24.26 4.15 -14.00
C VAL A 2 -23.18 3.15 -13.52
N TRP A 3 -23.55 2.17 -12.70
CA TRP A 3 -22.61 1.19 -12.13
C TRP A 3 -22.07 0.16 -13.13
N GLY A 4 -22.88 -0.30 -14.07
CA GLY A 4 -22.44 -1.23 -15.12
C GLY A 4 -21.40 -0.58 -16.04
N GLN A 5 -21.62 0.68 -16.41
CA GLN A 5 -20.67 1.43 -17.25
C GLN A 5 -19.35 1.72 -16.51
N ARG A 6 -19.41 2.09 -15.21
CA ARG A 6 -18.20 2.26 -14.39
C ARG A 6 -17.42 0.96 -14.23
N ARG A 7 -18.11 -0.16 -13.98
CA ARG A 7 -17.50 -1.49 -13.88
C ARG A 7 -16.75 -1.86 -15.14
N ASP A 8 -17.38 -1.72 -16.30
CA ASP A 8 -16.80 -2.10 -17.58
C ASP A 8 -15.57 -1.22 -17.91
N VAL A 9 -15.61 0.06 -17.56
CA VAL A 9 -14.46 0.99 -17.68
C VAL A 9 -13.30 0.55 -16.79
N GLN A 10 -13.53 0.26 -15.50
CA GLN A 10 -12.48 -0.16 -14.57
C GLN A 10 -11.87 -1.50 -14.99
N ALA A 11 -12.70 -2.48 -15.37
CA ALA A 11 -12.23 -3.75 -15.88
C ALA A 11 -11.42 -3.60 -17.18
N GLN A 12 -11.83 -2.72 -18.09
CA GLN A 12 -11.09 -2.46 -19.33
C GLN A 12 -9.75 -1.74 -19.06
N LEU A 13 -9.72 -0.80 -18.13
CA LEU A 13 -8.49 -0.12 -17.70
C LEU A 13 -7.49 -1.10 -17.10
N ALA A 14 -7.95 -1.98 -16.21
CA ALA A 14 -7.15 -3.05 -15.63
C ALA A 14 -6.58 -3.99 -16.70
N ARG A 15 -7.38 -4.44 -17.68
CA ARG A 15 -6.89 -5.24 -18.82
C ARG A 15 -5.82 -4.53 -19.65
N ARG A 16 -5.98 -3.23 -19.91
CA ARG A 16 -4.98 -2.44 -20.65
C ARG A 16 -3.66 -2.35 -19.91
N ARG A 17 -3.72 -2.13 -18.59
CA ARG A 17 -2.53 -2.12 -17.72
C ARG A 17 -1.85 -3.47 -17.68
N ALA A 18 -2.62 -4.56 -17.59
CA ALA A 18 -2.09 -5.92 -17.65
C ALA A 18 -1.33 -6.20 -18.97
N ALA A 19 -1.93 -5.82 -20.11
CA ALA A 19 -1.31 -5.99 -21.43
C ALA A 19 0.02 -5.20 -21.55
N ARG A 20 0.04 -3.95 -21.07
CA ARG A 20 1.27 -3.13 -21.05
C ARG A 20 2.33 -3.71 -20.13
N ALA A 21 1.93 -4.23 -18.96
CA ALA A 21 2.84 -4.90 -18.04
C ALA A 21 3.46 -6.15 -18.67
N ARG A 22 2.67 -6.98 -19.38
CA ARG A 22 3.20 -8.13 -20.15
C ARG A 22 4.20 -7.69 -21.22
N GLN A 23 3.89 -6.66 -21.99
CA GLN A 23 4.82 -6.14 -23.01
C GLN A 23 6.16 -5.69 -22.38
N ARG A 24 6.11 -5.02 -21.22
CA ARG A 24 7.32 -4.65 -20.48
C ARG A 24 8.10 -5.87 -19.96
N ALA A 25 7.39 -6.92 -19.54
CA ALA A 25 8.02 -8.17 -19.14
C ALA A 25 8.74 -8.86 -20.31
N GLU A 26 8.08 -8.95 -21.46
CA GLU A 26 8.66 -9.52 -22.68
C GLU A 26 9.90 -8.74 -23.13
N HIS A 27 9.84 -7.41 -23.10
CA HIS A 27 10.99 -6.57 -23.42
C HIS A 27 12.15 -6.80 -22.46
N ALA A 28 11.89 -6.80 -21.14
CA ALA A 28 12.94 -7.06 -20.14
C ALA A 28 13.52 -8.48 -20.27
N ALA A 29 12.70 -9.49 -20.56
CA ALA A 29 13.17 -10.85 -20.79
C ALA A 29 14.09 -10.95 -22.02
N ALA A 30 13.74 -10.28 -23.12
CA ALA A 30 14.59 -10.22 -24.31
C ALA A 30 15.93 -9.51 -24.04
N CYS A 31 15.91 -8.42 -23.25
CA CYS A 31 17.14 -7.78 -22.80
C CYS A 31 18.00 -8.72 -21.94
N ALA A 32 17.40 -9.49 -21.03
CA ALA A 32 18.13 -10.48 -20.24
C ALA A 32 18.82 -11.53 -21.12
N GLU A 33 18.09 -12.12 -22.07
CA GLU A 33 18.63 -13.10 -23.01
C GLU A 33 19.79 -12.54 -23.82
N GLN A 34 19.68 -11.29 -24.28
CA GLN A 34 20.78 -10.62 -24.98
C GLN A 34 22.02 -10.45 -24.09
N GLN A 35 21.86 -10.10 -22.81
CA GLN A 35 22.97 -9.98 -21.88
C GLN A 35 23.60 -11.35 -21.56
N GLU A 36 22.82 -12.42 -21.45
CA GLU A 36 23.31 -13.79 -21.28
C GLU A 36 24.17 -14.23 -22.48
N ILE A 37 23.72 -13.92 -23.70
CA ILE A 37 24.49 -14.20 -24.93
C ILE A 37 25.81 -13.40 -24.95
N LEU A 38 25.78 -12.12 -24.55
CA LEU A 38 26.98 -11.29 -24.45
C LEU A 38 27.94 -11.81 -23.38
N ALA A 39 27.44 -12.25 -22.22
CA ALA A 39 28.24 -12.88 -21.18
C ALA A 39 28.92 -14.17 -21.68
N ALA A 40 28.20 -14.98 -22.46
CA ALA A 40 28.74 -16.23 -23.01
C ALA A 40 29.80 -15.99 -24.11
N SER A 41 29.70 -14.89 -24.87
CA SER A 41 30.57 -14.62 -26.02
C SER A 41 31.78 -13.73 -25.69
N ALA A 42 31.59 -12.70 -24.87
CA ALA A 42 32.63 -11.73 -24.51
C ALA A 42 33.24 -11.99 -23.12
N GLY A 43 32.58 -12.80 -22.28
CA GLY A 43 32.90 -12.95 -20.87
C GLY A 43 32.54 -11.69 -20.07
N GLY A 44 32.14 -11.85 -18.81
CA GLY A 44 32.08 -10.72 -17.87
C GLY A 44 30.92 -10.77 -16.89
N ASP A 45 31.26 -10.60 -15.62
CA ASP A 45 30.31 -10.53 -14.49
C ASP A 45 29.30 -9.39 -14.64
N LEU A 46 29.65 -8.32 -15.36
CA LEU A 46 28.74 -7.20 -15.63
C LEU A 46 27.53 -7.65 -16.48
N HIS A 47 27.75 -8.43 -17.54
CA HIS A 47 26.66 -8.90 -18.40
C HIS A 47 25.75 -9.88 -17.64
N LEU A 48 26.31 -10.75 -16.80
CA LEU A 48 25.53 -11.60 -15.91
C LEU A 48 24.72 -10.78 -14.90
N HIS A 49 25.31 -9.76 -14.29
CA HIS A 49 24.60 -8.89 -13.35
C HIS A 49 23.44 -8.12 -14.02
N LEU A 50 23.67 -7.63 -15.25
CA LEU A 50 22.63 -6.96 -16.04
C LEU A 50 21.52 -7.95 -16.45
N ALA A 51 21.87 -9.18 -16.83
CA ALA A 51 20.90 -10.23 -17.12
C ALA A 51 20.01 -10.49 -15.91
N ASP A 52 20.59 -10.70 -14.72
CA ASP A 52 19.85 -10.90 -13.47
C ASP A 52 18.95 -9.71 -13.12
N ALA A 53 19.42 -8.48 -13.36
CA ALA A 53 18.61 -7.28 -13.17
C ALA A 53 17.40 -7.26 -14.13
N TYR A 54 17.60 -7.60 -15.40
CA TYR A 54 16.52 -7.68 -16.38
C TYR A 54 15.54 -8.83 -16.10
N ARG A 55 16.01 -9.99 -15.65
CA ARG A 55 15.15 -11.12 -15.22
C ARG A 55 14.25 -10.71 -14.06
N ARG A 56 14.80 -10.09 -13.01
CA ARG A 56 14.01 -9.56 -11.89
C ARG A 56 12.99 -8.52 -12.35
N SER A 57 13.37 -7.63 -13.27
CA SER A 57 12.44 -6.66 -13.85
C SER A 57 11.30 -7.33 -14.62
N ALA A 58 11.59 -8.39 -15.39
CA ALA A 58 10.58 -9.15 -16.11
C ALA A 58 9.60 -9.84 -15.15
N GLU A 59 10.10 -10.47 -14.08
CA GLU A 59 9.27 -11.08 -13.04
C GLU A 59 8.36 -10.06 -12.36
N CYS A 60 8.86 -8.88 -12.02
CA CYS A 60 8.05 -7.80 -11.45
C CYS A 60 6.91 -7.38 -12.40
N HIS A 61 7.22 -7.27 -13.69
CA HIS A 61 6.22 -6.90 -14.69
C HIS A 61 5.16 -8.00 -14.91
N LEU A 62 5.56 -9.28 -14.86
CA LEU A 62 4.62 -10.40 -14.88
C LEU A 62 3.72 -10.42 -13.64
N SER A 63 4.28 -10.21 -12.45
CA SER A 63 3.50 -10.11 -11.21
C SER A 63 2.50 -8.95 -11.26
N SER A 64 2.92 -7.79 -11.76
CA SER A 64 2.01 -6.65 -12.00
C SER A 64 0.88 -7.02 -12.98
N ALA A 65 1.21 -7.67 -14.11
CA ALA A 65 0.20 -8.11 -15.08
C ALA A 65 -0.84 -9.05 -14.47
N ARG A 66 -0.39 -10.04 -13.68
CA ARG A 66 -1.27 -11.01 -13.00
C ARG A 66 -2.21 -10.33 -12.01
N LEU A 67 -1.72 -9.38 -11.22
CA LEU A 67 -2.56 -8.62 -10.29
C LEU A 67 -3.65 -7.84 -11.03
N GLN A 68 -3.30 -7.23 -12.16
CA GLN A 68 -4.23 -6.46 -12.98
C GLN A 68 -5.28 -7.31 -13.69
N GLU A 69 -4.89 -8.48 -14.17
CA GLU A 69 -5.82 -9.47 -14.73
C GLU A 69 -6.81 -9.98 -13.69
N ALA A 70 -6.30 -10.41 -12.54
CA ALA A 70 -7.15 -10.91 -11.46
C ALA A 70 -8.16 -9.83 -11.01
N TYR A 71 -7.72 -8.57 -10.94
CA TYR A 71 -8.62 -7.45 -10.66
C TYR A 71 -9.65 -7.24 -11.77
N ALA A 72 -9.24 -7.25 -13.05
CA ALA A 72 -10.15 -7.11 -14.18
C ALA A 72 -11.21 -8.22 -14.24
N GLU A 73 -10.83 -9.45 -13.94
CA GLU A 73 -11.71 -10.62 -13.88
C GLU A 73 -12.74 -10.47 -12.77
N ARG A 74 -12.29 -10.18 -11.54
CA ARG A 74 -13.19 -9.90 -10.40
C ARG A 74 -14.15 -8.76 -10.72
N MET A 75 -13.62 -7.66 -11.28
CA MET A 75 -14.45 -6.51 -11.64
C MET A 75 -15.46 -6.86 -12.73
N SER A 76 -15.13 -7.70 -13.71
CA SER A 76 -16.06 -8.10 -14.77
C SER A 76 -17.14 -9.07 -14.28
N ALA A 77 -16.79 -9.96 -13.35
CA ALA A 77 -17.70 -10.93 -12.76
C ALA A 77 -18.64 -10.30 -11.72
N TRP A 78 -18.29 -9.14 -11.17
CA TRP A 78 -19.09 -8.45 -10.17
C TRP A 78 -20.44 -7.98 -10.73
N SER A 79 -21.49 -8.44 -10.07
CA SER A 79 -22.90 -8.07 -10.31
C SER A 79 -23.57 -7.51 -9.04
N GLY A 80 -22.78 -7.25 -7.99
CA GLY A 80 -23.22 -6.85 -6.67
C GLY A 80 -23.45 -5.34 -6.50
N ASP A 81 -23.68 -4.94 -5.25
CA ASP A 81 -23.83 -3.55 -4.80
C ASP A 81 -22.47 -2.90 -4.49
N GLU A 82 -22.46 -1.58 -4.29
CA GLU A 82 -21.25 -0.80 -4.06
C GLU A 82 -20.40 -1.30 -2.87
N THR A 83 -21.04 -1.88 -1.83
CA THR A 83 -20.35 -2.41 -0.64
C THR A 83 -19.58 -3.70 -0.90
N SER A 84 -19.95 -4.45 -1.95
CA SER A 84 -19.29 -5.70 -2.38
C SER A 84 -18.34 -5.51 -3.56
N ARG A 85 -18.01 -4.25 -3.92
CA ARG A 85 -17.10 -3.96 -5.04
C ARG A 85 -15.74 -4.63 -4.81
N PRO A 86 -15.22 -5.37 -5.81
CA PRO A 86 -13.88 -5.93 -5.72
C PRO A 86 -12.86 -4.83 -5.54
N ARG A 87 -11.98 -4.99 -4.54
CA ARG A 87 -10.84 -4.11 -4.33
C ARG A 87 -9.61 -4.65 -5.04
N PHE A 88 -8.74 -3.77 -5.52
CA PHE A 88 -7.45 -4.18 -6.07
C PHE A 88 -6.63 -4.91 -5.01
N MET A 89 -6.64 -4.39 -3.78
CA MET A 89 -5.88 -4.93 -2.65
C MET A 89 -6.31 -6.34 -2.23
N THR A 90 -7.55 -6.77 -2.49
CA THR A 90 -7.95 -8.18 -2.26
C THR A 90 -7.10 -9.12 -3.11
N GLY A 91 -6.82 -8.76 -4.37
CA GLY A 91 -5.91 -9.53 -5.23
C GLY A 91 -4.47 -9.51 -4.78
N VAL A 92 -4.03 -8.38 -4.22
CA VAL A 92 -2.69 -8.25 -3.66
C VAL A 92 -2.54 -9.16 -2.44
N ALA A 93 -3.53 -9.18 -1.55
CA ALA A 93 -3.56 -10.08 -0.40
C ALA A 93 -3.48 -11.55 -0.85
N GLU A 94 -4.34 -11.96 -1.79
CA GLU A 94 -4.35 -13.32 -2.36
C GLU A 94 -3.00 -13.71 -2.96
N ALA A 95 -2.36 -12.80 -3.72
CA ALA A 95 -1.04 -13.03 -4.29
C ALA A 95 0.04 -13.19 -3.21
N CYS A 96 -0.11 -12.51 -2.07
CA CYS A 96 0.76 -12.67 -0.90
C CYS A 96 0.44 -13.92 -0.07
N GLY A 97 -0.62 -14.68 -0.41
CA GLY A 97 -1.06 -15.84 0.35
C GLY A 97 -1.80 -15.48 1.65
N THR A 98 -2.35 -14.28 1.76
CA THR A 98 -3.16 -13.82 2.91
C THR A 98 -4.52 -13.31 2.45
N THR A 99 -5.43 -13.05 3.38
CA THR A 99 -6.66 -12.29 3.13
C THR A 99 -6.52 -10.81 3.50
N SER A 100 -5.48 -10.47 4.29
CA SER A 100 -5.33 -9.15 4.90
C SER A 100 -4.02 -8.48 4.49
N ALA A 101 -4.12 -7.44 3.67
CA ALA A 101 -2.99 -6.67 3.19
C ALA A 101 -3.34 -5.18 3.07
N ALA A 102 -2.35 -4.33 3.35
CA ALA A 102 -2.45 -2.90 3.14
C ALA A 102 -1.21 -2.35 2.43
N LEU A 103 -1.45 -1.43 1.50
CA LEU A 103 -0.43 -0.66 0.84
C LEU A 103 -0.48 0.77 1.37
N THR A 104 0.66 1.29 1.78
CA THR A 104 0.79 2.64 2.32
C THR A 104 1.82 3.41 1.53
N LEU A 105 1.44 4.55 0.96
CA LEU A 105 2.37 5.50 0.36
C LEU A 105 2.77 6.56 1.36
N MET A 106 4.06 6.89 1.38
CA MET A 106 4.65 7.85 2.30
C MET A 106 5.23 9.04 1.57
N GLY A 107 5.10 10.20 2.19
CA GLY A 107 5.74 11.44 1.78
C GLY A 107 7.21 11.47 2.17
N THR A 108 7.90 12.51 1.71
CA THR A 108 9.32 12.73 2.03
C THR A 108 9.55 13.01 3.52
N ASP A 109 8.53 13.49 4.22
CA ASP A 109 8.49 13.71 5.66
C ASP A 109 8.10 12.43 6.45
N HIS A 110 8.00 11.28 5.79
CA HIS A 110 7.53 10.01 6.35
C HIS A 110 6.06 10.05 6.82
N GLY A 111 5.32 11.09 6.44
CA GLY A 111 3.88 11.16 6.62
C GLY A 111 3.16 10.21 5.67
N GLN A 112 2.14 9.50 6.16
CA GLN A 112 1.26 8.71 5.29
C GLN A 112 0.50 9.64 4.35
N LEU A 113 0.71 9.47 3.04
CA LEU A 113 0.02 10.21 1.98
C LEU A 113 -1.23 9.48 1.52
N SER A 114 -1.15 8.16 1.33
CA SER A 114 -2.31 7.37 0.98
C SER A 114 -2.24 5.95 1.50
N VAL A 115 -3.41 5.33 1.63
CA VAL A 115 -3.56 3.94 2.06
C VAL A 115 -4.61 3.22 1.22
N ALA A 116 -4.30 1.99 0.81
CA ALA A 116 -5.26 1.06 0.22
C ALA A 116 -5.24 -0.24 1.03
N SER A 117 -6.40 -0.85 1.28
CA SER A 117 -6.55 -2.02 2.17
C SER A 117 -7.47 -3.09 1.57
N SER A 118 -7.14 -4.36 1.80
CA SER A 118 -7.94 -5.48 1.29
C SER A 118 -9.21 -5.72 2.10
N ASP A 119 -9.20 -5.38 3.40
CA ASP A 119 -10.27 -5.69 4.35
C ASP A 119 -10.38 -4.63 5.47
N GLY A 120 -11.34 -4.83 6.38
CA GLY A 120 -11.53 -3.96 7.55
C GLY A 120 -10.37 -3.99 8.56
N PRO A 121 -9.88 -5.17 8.98
CA PRO A 121 -8.75 -5.27 9.91
C PRO A 121 -7.46 -4.58 9.43
N SER A 122 -7.06 -4.79 8.17
CA SER A 122 -5.90 -4.13 7.56
C SER A 122 -6.09 -2.62 7.47
N ARG A 123 -7.30 -2.13 7.18
CA ARG A 123 -7.63 -0.70 7.25
C ARG A 123 -7.46 -0.15 8.66
N ALA A 124 -8.04 -0.81 9.66
CA ALA A 124 -7.94 -0.39 11.06
C ALA A 124 -6.49 -0.41 11.57
N ALA A 125 -5.70 -1.42 11.17
CA ALA A 125 -4.28 -1.49 11.48
C ALA A 125 -3.49 -0.32 10.89
N GLN A 126 -3.85 0.16 9.70
CA GLN A 126 -3.22 1.34 9.11
C GLN A 126 -3.71 2.66 9.70
N ASP A 127 -4.98 2.75 10.10
CA ASP A 127 -5.49 3.92 10.84
C ASP A 127 -4.77 4.07 12.19
N LEU A 128 -4.54 2.96 12.90
CA LEU A 128 -3.75 2.94 14.13
C LEU A 128 -2.32 3.44 13.89
N GLU A 129 -1.63 2.90 12.87
CA GLU A 129 -0.27 3.30 12.52
C GLU A 129 -0.19 4.79 12.16
N PHE A 130 -1.19 5.30 11.42
CA PHE A 130 -1.30 6.72 11.11
C PHE A 130 -1.47 7.59 12.35
N MET A 131 -2.35 7.20 13.26
CA MET A 131 -2.65 7.98 14.47
C MET A 131 -1.47 8.00 15.44
N LEU A 132 -0.82 6.86 15.63
CA LEU A 132 0.24 6.67 16.60
C LEU A 132 1.61 7.12 16.08
N GLY A 133 1.80 7.18 14.76
CA GLY A 133 3.10 7.52 14.16
C GLY A 133 4.16 6.45 14.41
N GLU A 134 3.73 5.24 14.73
CA GLU A 134 4.57 4.09 15.02
C GLU A 134 3.93 2.86 14.36
N GLY A 135 4.75 2.04 13.72
CA GLY A 135 4.30 0.79 13.13
C GLY A 135 5.23 0.21 12.07
N PRO A 136 4.83 -0.94 11.50
CA PRO A 136 5.65 -1.71 10.57
C PRO A 136 5.86 -1.02 9.22
N ALA A 137 4.87 -0.31 8.68
CA ALA A 137 5.02 0.44 7.43
C ALA A 137 5.99 1.62 7.61
N HIS A 138 5.95 2.30 8.76
CA HIS A 138 6.90 3.36 9.11
C HIS A 138 8.33 2.81 9.21
N ASP A 139 8.53 1.72 9.96
CA ASP A 139 9.84 1.08 10.08
C ASP A 139 10.38 0.58 8.73
N ALA A 140 9.54 -0.07 7.92
CA ALA A 140 9.94 -0.61 6.63
C ALA A 140 10.31 0.51 5.66
N SER A 141 9.52 1.58 5.62
CA SER A 141 9.78 2.74 4.77
C SER A 141 11.06 3.47 5.17
N ALA A 142 11.25 3.72 6.47
CA ALA A 142 12.43 4.41 6.99
C ALA A 142 13.72 3.58 6.81
N SER A 143 13.66 2.27 7.02
CA SER A 143 14.84 1.39 6.92
C SER A 143 15.11 0.90 5.49
N GLY A 144 14.13 0.95 4.60
CA GLY A 144 14.19 0.33 3.28
C GLY A 144 14.38 -1.19 3.33
N ARG A 145 14.01 -1.83 4.45
CA ARG A 145 14.18 -3.27 4.69
C ARG A 145 12.86 -3.92 5.07
N LEU A 146 12.79 -5.23 4.83
CA LEU A 146 11.68 -6.07 5.30
C LEU A 146 11.61 -6.03 6.84
N VAL A 147 10.40 -5.86 7.36
CA VAL A 147 10.10 -5.83 8.79
C VAL A 147 9.09 -6.93 9.10
N SER A 148 9.31 -7.68 10.17
CA SER A 148 8.41 -8.72 10.65
C SER A 148 8.36 -8.72 12.17
N ALA A 149 7.17 -8.96 12.72
CA ALA A 149 6.98 -9.19 14.13
C ALA A 149 5.75 -10.08 14.36
N SER A 150 5.82 -10.95 15.37
CA SER A 150 4.71 -11.80 15.78
C SER A 150 4.62 -11.92 17.30
N GLY A 151 3.40 -12.10 17.80
CA GLY A 151 3.08 -12.22 19.22
C GLY A 151 3.71 -11.10 20.06
N ARG A 152 4.42 -11.46 21.13
CA ARG A 152 5.05 -10.50 22.05
C ARG A 152 6.11 -9.61 21.40
N ALA A 153 6.67 -10.00 20.25
CA ALA A 153 7.63 -9.18 19.53
C ALA A 153 6.97 -7.92 18.95
N ILE A 154 5.67 -7.97 18.62
CA ILE A 154 4.90 -6.81 18.16
C ILE A 154 4.85 -5.77 19.28
N GLU A 155 4.41 -6.15 20.48
CA GLU A 155 4.31 -5.24 21.64
C GLU A 155 5.66 -4.68 22.07
N SER A 156 6.73 -5.49 21.99
CA SER A 156 8.07 -5.06 22.37
C SER A 156 8.68 -4.09 21.34
N ARG A 157 8.39 -4.31 20.06
CA ARG A 157 8.93 -3.51 18.96
C ARG A 157 8.19 -2.19 18.81
N TRP A 158 6.86 -2.21 18.99
CA TRP A 158 6.03 -1.03 18.89
C TRP A 158 5.17 -0.88 20.15
N PRO A 159 5.65 -0.21 21.21
CA PRO A 159 4.95 -0.15 22.49
C PRO A 159 3.59 0.57 22.44
N ALA A 160 3.40 1.54 21.54
CA ALA A 160 2.11 2.21 21.39
C ALA A 160 1.20 1.46 20.41
N TYR A 161 1.75 1.00 19.29
CA TYR A 161 0.99 0.33 18.23
C TYR A 161 0.64 -1.13 18.55
N GLY A 162 1.57 -1.89 19.13
CA GLY A 162 1.46 -3.33 19.27
C GLY A 162 0.28 -3.81 20.11
N PRO A 163 0.02 -3.25 21.31
CA PRO A 163 -1.16 -3.60 22.10
C PRO A 163 -2.48 -3.30 21.37
N ALA A 164 -2.52 -2.19 20.63
CA ALA A 164 -3.69 -1.80 19.83
C ALA A 164 -3.90 -2.76 18.64
N LEU A 165 -2.82 -3.14 17.96
CA LEU A 165 -2.85 -4.11 16.86
C LEU A 165 -3.33 -5.49 17.34
N THR A 166 -2.82 -5.97 18.47
CA THR A 166 -3.24 -7.25 19.06
C THR A 166 -4.70 -7.22 19.51
N SER A 167 -5.21 -6.05 19.95
CA SER A 167 -6.63 -5.87 20.27
C SER A 167 -7.54 -5.94 19.05
N LEU A 168 -7.03 -5.72 17.83
CA LEU A 168 -7.74 -6.00 16.58
C LEU A 168 -7.75 -7.48 16.20
N GLY A 169 -7.13 -8.35 17.00
CA GLY A 169 -6.97 -9.77 16.70
C GLY A 169 -5.81 -10.09 15.75
N ILE A 170 -4.94 -9.11 15.48
CA ILE A 170 -3.77 -9.28 14.61
C ILE A 170 -2.56 -9.67 15.45
N HIS A 171 -1.96 -10.82 15.12
CA HIS A 171 -0.91 -11.46 15.90
C HIS A 171 0.41 -11.61 15.15
N GLU A 172 0.40 -11.44 13.84
CA GLU A 172 1.58 -11.45 12.99
C GLU A 172 1.49 -10.37 11.92
N VAL A 173 2.61 -9.70 11.66
CA VAL A 173 2.75 -8.74 10.58
C VAL A 173 4.07 -8.92 9.85
N LEU A 174 4.00 -8.85 8.53
CA LEU A 174 5.16 -8.84 7.64
C LEU A 174 5.00 -7.69 6.66
N THR A 175 6.02 -6.85 6.56
CA THR A 175 5.96 -5.62 5.78
C THR A 175 7.19 -5.43 4.92
N ALA A 176 6.97 -5.29 3.62
CA ALA A 176 8.00 -5.04 2.62
C ALA A 176 7.99 -3.56 2.18
N PRO A 177 9.16 -2.92 2.05
CA PRO A 177 9.27 -1.56 1.55
C PRO A 177 9.00 -1.49 0.05
N LEU A 178 8.39 -0.38 -0.40
CA LEU A 178 8.22 -0.04 -1.81
C LEU A 178 9.44 0.78 -2.27
N ARG A 179 10.47 0.10 -2.79
CA ARG A 179 11.79 0.69 -3.03
C ARG A 179 11.94 1.21 -4.46
N THR A 180 12.50 2.40 -4.59
CA THR A 180 12.94 2.99 -5.86
C THR A 180 14.46 3.14 -5.86
N GLU A 181 15.02 3.61 -6.98
CA GLU A 181 16.43 3.98 -7.03
C GLU A 181 16.71 5.15 -6.06
N GLY A 182 17.24 4.83 -4.88
CA GLY A 182 17.70 5.80 -3.90
C GLY A 182 16.66 6.27 -2.88
N SER A 183 15.40 5.82 -2.94
CA SER A 183 14.40 6.14 -1.92
C SER A 183 13.40 5.00 -1.67
N CYS A 184 12.56 5.20 -0.65
CA CYS A 184 11.42 4.35 -0.35
C CYS A 184 10.17 5.22 -0.39
N ILE A 185 9.16 4.80 -1.13
CA ILE A 185 7.93 5.58 -1.34
C ILE A 185 6.76 5.08 -0.51
N GLY A 186 6.97 4.03 0.29
CA GLY A 186 5.92 3.41 1.07
C GLY A 186 6.23 1.98 1.48
N ALA A 187 5.21 1.22 1.84
CA ALA A 187 5.33 -0.17 2.24
C ALA A 187 4.06 -0.97 1.91
N LEU A 188 4.23 -2.27 1.72
CA LEU A 188 3.18 -3.28 1.64
C LEU A 188 3.23 -4.13 2.90
N ALA A 189 2.18 -4.07 3.72
CA ALA A 189 2.01 -4.87 4.92
C ALA A 189 1.01 -6.01 4.66
N VAL A 190 1.31 -7.19 5.21
CA VAL A 190 0.38 -8.32 5.32
C VAL A 190 0.19 -8.69 6.78
N PHE A 191 -1.05 -9.03 7.13
CA PHE A 191 -1.44 -9.36 8.50
C PHE A 191 -1.89 -10.81 8.59
N ASP A 192 -1.54 -11.46 9.71
CA ASP A 192 -1.79 -12.88 10.03
C ASP A 192 -1.67 -13.81 8.82
N PRO A 193 -0.54 -13.77 8.11
CA PRO A 193 -0.48 -14.38 6.80
C PRO A 193 -0.33 -15.93 6.91
N GLY A 194 -0.12 -16.46 8.13
CA GLY A 194 -0.17 -17.88 8.48
C GLY A 194 1.02 -18.72 8.01
N ASP A 195 1.08 -19.97 8.46
CA ASP A 195 2.17 -20.90 8.12
C ASP A 195 2.22 -21.28 6.62
N GLY A 196 1.16 -20.96 5.86
CA GLY A 196 1.05 -21.19 4.42
C GLY A 196 1.54 -20.02 3.55
N THR A 197 2.17 -19.00 4.15
CA THR A 197 2.65 -17.82 3.45
C THR A 197 3.59 -18.14 2.29
N ALA A 198 3.37 -17.43 1.19
CA ALA A 198 4.44 -17.13 0.27
C ALA A 198 5.38 -16.16 1.02
N GLY A 199 6.45 -16.69 1.63
CA GLY A 199 7.26 -15.98 2.63
C GLY A 199 7.88 -14.64 2.18
N ALA A 200 8.78 -14.09 2.99
CA ALA A 200 9.50 -12.82 2.76
C ALA A 200 9.88 -12.51 1.29
N GLY A 201 10.29 -13.53 0.52
CA GLY A 201 10.60 -13.42 -0.89
C GLY A 201 9.40 -13.04 -1.77
N THR A 202 8.25 -13.70 -1.61
CA THR A 202 7.07 -13.39 -2.42
C THR A 202 6.51 -12.02 -2.09
N LEU A 203 6.46 -11.63 -0.81
CA LEU A 203 6.05 -10.28 -0.44
C LEU A 203 6.96 -9.23 -1.08
N THR A 204 8.27 -9.48 -1.13
CA THR A 204 9.24 -8.57 -1.79
C THR A 204 8.96 -8.46 -3.30
N VAL A 205 8.75 -9.59 -3.99
CA VAL A 205 8.41 -9.59 -5.42
C VAL A 205 7.11 -8.83 -5.71
N ILE A 206 6.10 -8.97 -4.85
CA ILE A 206 4.83 -8.26 -4.98
C ILE A 206 5.02 -6.77 -4.68
N ALA A 207 5.76 -6.40 -3.64
CA ALA A 207 6.07 -5.01 -3.32
C ALA A 207 6.83 -4.32 -4.47
N ASP A 208 7.81 -4.99 -5.09
CA ASP A 208 8.53 -4.48 -6.25
C ASP A 208 7.59 -4.32 -7.47
N ALA A 209 6.68 -5.27 -7.69
CA ALA A 209 5.67 -5.18 -8.75
C ALA A 209 4.67 -4.03 -8.52
N LEU A 210 4.25 -3.80 -7.27
CA LEU A 210 3.39 -2.68 -6.90
C LEU A 210 4.11 -1.35 -7.07
N THR A 211 5.38 -1.27 -6.67
CA THR A 211 6.19 -0.05 -6.83
C THR A 211 6.25 0.37 -8.29
N ARG A 212 6.45 -0.59 -9.22
CA ARG A 212 6.44 -0.31 -10.66
C ARG A 212 5.06 0.10 -11.18
N THR A 213 3.99 -0.43 -10.59
CA THR A 213 2.61 -0.10 -10.94
C THR A 213 2.25 1.33 -10.50
N VAL A 214 2.69 1.74 -9.31
CA VAL A 214 2.40 3.05 -8.72
C VAL A 214 3.26 4.16 -9.33
N LEU A 215 4.54 3.89 -9.67
CA LEU A 215 5.49 4.95 -10.01
C LEU A 215 6.02 4.95 -11.46
N LEU A 216 6.27 3.79 -12.06
CA LEU A 216 7.28 3.67 -13.13
C LEU A 216 6.68 3.35 -14.50
N GLY A 217 5.40 3.66 -14.74
CA GLY A 217 4.75 3.38 -16.02
C GLY A 217 3.91 4.55 -16.55
N PRO A 218 3.58 4.55 -17.85
CA PRO A 218 2.49 5.37 -18.40
C PRO A 218 1.11 4.98 -17.82
N ASP A 219 1.10 3.95 -16.98
CA ASP A 219 -0.01 3.41 -16.21
C ASP A 219 0.05 3.79 -14.73
N ALA A 220 1.06 4.58 -14.32
CA ALA A 220 1.22 5.05 -12.96
C ALA A 220 -0.10 5.67 -12.52
N ASP A 221 -0.74 4.97 -11.60
CA ASP A 221 -2.00 5.39 -11.04
C ASP A 221 -1.84 5.39 -9.53
N PRO A 222 -1.57 6.55 -8.94
CA PRO A 222 -1.53 6.66 -7.49
C PRO A 222 -2.90 6.30 -6.89
N GLU A 223 -3.97 6.49 -7.65
CA GLU A 223 -5.32 6.06 -7.32
C GLU A 223 -5.50 4.62 -7.82
N LEU A 224 -4.97 3.60 -7.12
CA LEU A 224 -5.08 2.16 -7.43
C LEU A 224 -6.52 1.64 -7.57
N TYR A 225 -7.30 2.17 -8.52
CA TYR A 225 -8.69 1.92 -8.81
C TYR A 225 -9.70 2.53 -7.80
N GLU A 226 -9.51 3.77 -7.37
CA GLU A 226 -10.39 4.49 -6.42
C GLU A 226 -10.40 3.90 -4.98
N ASP A 227 -9.61 2.86 -4.71
CA ASP A 227 -9.52 2.21 -3.39
C ASP A 227 -8.55 2.91 -2.43
N ALA A 228 -7.76 3.86 -2.93
CA ALA A 228 -6.75 4.58 -2.18
C ALA A 228 -7.36 5.78 -1.46
N ASP A 229 -7.25 5.81 -0.14
CA ASP A 229 -7.58 6.95 0.69
C ASP A 229 -6.36 7.86 0.83
N HIS A 230 -6.46 9.09 0.30
CA HIS A 230 -5.37 10.08 0.28
C HIS A 230 -5.31 10.95 1.54
N ARG A 231 -6.14 10.63 2.55
CA ARG A 231 -6.26 11.42 3.78
C ARG A 231 -6.59 12.89 3.50
N ASP A 232 -7.15 13.22 2.33
CA ASP A 232 -7.45 14.60 1.93
C ASP A 232 -8.40 15.29 2.91
N CYS A 233 -9.44 14.56 3.34
CA CYS A 233 -10.37 15.07 4.34
C CYS A 233 -9.65 15.39 5.66
N VAL A 234 -8.72 14.52 6.09
CA VAL A 234 -7.90 14.71 7.29
C VAL A 234 -6.99 15.92 7.14
N GLN A 235 -6.32 16.09 6.01
CA GLN A 235 -5.47 17.25 5.74
C GLN A 235 -6.28 18.55 5.68
N GLN A 236 -7.46 18.52 5.04
CA GLN A 236 -8.38 19.64 5.01
C GLN A 236 -8.88 20.00 6.41
N ALA A 237 -9.26 19.02 7.21
CA ALA A 237 -9.67 19.21 8.60
C ALA A 237 -8.55 19.82 9.44
N ALA A 238 -7.31 19.35 9.27
CA ALA A 238 -6.15 19.91 9.94
C ALA A 238 -5.92 21.38 9.56
N GLY A 239 -6.09 21.74 8.28
CA GLY A 239 -6.04 23.13 7.81
C GLY A 239 -7.13 24.00 8.44
N ILE A 240 -8.39 23.54 8.47
CA ILE A 240 -9.51 24.25 9.11
C ILE A 240 -9.22 24.47 10.60
N LEU A 241 -8.78 23.41 11.29
CA LEU A 241 -8.54 23.46 12.73
C LEU A 241 -7.33 24.32 13.08
N SER A 242 -6.29 24.33 12.25
CA SER A 242 -5.13 25.22 12.39
C SER A 242 -5.55 26.69 12.43
N VAL A 243 -6.45 27.11 11.55
CA VAL A 243 -7.01 28.48 11.54
C VAL A 243 -7.88 28.74 12.76
N GLN A 244 -8.74 27.80 13.14
CA GLN A 244 -9.65 27.96 14.28
C GLN A 244 -8.90 28.04 15.63
N ALA A 245 -7.84 27.26 15.79
CA ALA A 245 -7.07 27.16 17.03
C ALA A 245 -5.82 28.05 17.05
N GLY A 246 -5.46 28.70 15.94
CA GLY A 246 -4.28 29.55 15.84
C GLY A 246 -2.95 28.80 16.00
N CYS A 247 -2.88 27.54 15.56
CA CYS A 247 -1.71 26.67 15.69
C CYS A 247 -1.18 26.21 14.32
N ARG A 248 -0.04 25.51 14.28
CA ARG A 248 0.46 24.96 13.00
C ARG A 248 -0.42 23.81 12.52
N VAL A 249 -0.44 23.56 11.21
CA VAL A 249 -1.20 22.43 10.62
C VAL A 249 -0.76 21.09 11.21
N GLN A 250 0.53 20.93 11.51
CA GLN A 250 1.06 19.72 12.16
C GLN A 250 0.48 19.53 13.57
N ASP A 251 0.36 20.61 14.35
CA ASP A 251 -0.24 20.57 15.69
C ASP A 251 -1.74 20.22 15.59
N ALA A 252 -2.44 20.81 14.62
CA ALA A 252 -3.83 20.49 14.34
C ALA A 252 -4.04 19.04 13.90
N LEU A 253 -3.17 18.51 13.06
CA LEU A 253 -3.18 17.11 12.66
C LEU A 253 -2.94 16.18 13.85
N ALA A 254 -2.00 16.52 14.74
CA ALA A 254 -1.77 15.78 15.97
C ALA A 254 -3.00 15.78 16.88
N MET A 255 -3.73 16.90 16.98
CA MET A 255 -4.99 16.97 17.72
C MET A 255 -6.07 16.06 17.12
N ILE A 256 -6.21 16.02 15.78
CA ILE A 256 -7.16 15.11 15.11
C ILE A 256 -6.79 13.65 15.40
N LYS A 257 -5.52 13.28 15.26
CA LYS A 257 -5.03 11.92 15.54
C LYS A 257 -5.25 11.52 16.99
N ALA A 258 -4.91 12.40 17.94
CA ALA A 258 -5.11 12.16 19.36
C ALA A 258 -6.59 11.96 19.70
N ARG A 259 -7.48 12.77 19.10
CA ARG A 259 -8.92 12.63 19.30
C ARG A 259 -9.46 11.33 18.72
N ALA A 260 -9.06 11.00 17.49
CA ALA A 260 -9.47 9.77 16.83
C ALA A 260 -9.06 8.53 17.63
N PHE A 261 -7.83 8.52 18.14
CA PHE A 261 -7.33 7.46 19.01
C PHE A 261 -8.10 7.38 20.34
N ALA A 262 -8.33 8.51 21.01
CA ALA A 262 -9.05 8.56 22.28
C ALA A 262 -10.52 8.11 22.16
N ASP A 263 -11.17 8.42 21.04
CA ASP A 263 -12.57 8.06 20.78
C ASP A 263 -12.73 6.67 20.15
N GLY A 264 -11.62 5.99 19.80
CA GLY A 264 -11.65 4.71 19.09
C GLY A 264 -12.30 4.80 17.70
N GLN A 265 -12.17 5.96 17.04
CA GLN A 265 -12.76 6.23 15.73
C GLN A 265 -11.68 6.35 14.65
N PRO A 266 -12.00 6.04 13.38
CA PRO A 266 -11.06 6.29 12.29
C PRO A 266 -10.79 7.80 12.17
N PRO A 267 -9.56 8.21 11.78
CA PRO A 267 -9.19 9.61 11.65
C PRO A 267 -10.09 10.36 10.66
N ASP A 268 -10.59 9.66 9.64
CA ASP A 268 -11.46 10.23 8.61
C ASP A 268 -12.83 10.63 9.21
N ALA A 269 -13.35 9.88 10.17
CA ALA A 269 -14.61 10.22 10.85
C ALA A 269 -14.46 11.50 11.70
N ILE A 270 -13.33 11.68 12.37
CA ILE A 270 -13.04 12.92 13.11
C ILE A 270 -12.86 14.08 12.13
N ALA A 271 -12.14 13.87 11.03
CA ALA A 271 -11.95 14.87 10.00
C ALA A 271 -13.27 15.34 9.38
N GLU A 272 -14.18 14.42 9.06
CA GLU A 272 -15.52 14.76 8.58
C GLU A 272 -16.29 15.64 9.55
N GLN A 273 -16.22 15.35 10.86
CA GLN A 273 -16.89 16.16 11.87
C GLN A 273 -16.31 17.58 11.96
N VAL A 274 -14.99 17.74 11.79
CA VAL A 274 -14.34 19.06 11.74
C VAL A 274 -14.77 19.81 10.48
N VAL A 275 -14.75 19.16 9.31
CA VAL A 275 -15.13 19.78 8.02
C VAL A 275 -16.60 20.19 8.02
N ARG A 276 -17.49 19.38 8.61
CA ARG A 276 -18.92 19.72 8.79
C ARG A 276 -19.17 20.77 9.88
N GLY A 277 -18.15 21.14 10.65
CA GLY A 277 -18.23 22.11 11.74
C GLY A 277 -18.94 21.61 12.99
N THR A 278 -19.17 20.29 13.11
CA THR A 278 -19.83 19.67 14.27
C THR A 278 -18.87 19.38 15.42
N LEU A 279 -17.56 19.33 15.15
CA LEU A 279 -16.51 19.19 16.16
C LEU A 279 -15.65 20.45 16.19
N LYS A 280 -15.53 21.07 17.36
CA LYS A 280 -14.53 22.10 17.67
C LYS A 280 -13.61 21.55 18.75
N LEU A 281 -12.36 21.27 18.41
CA LEU A 281 -11.35 20.88 19.38
C LEU A 281 -10.90 22.15 20.09
N ALA A 282 -11.61 22.51 21.16
CA ALA A 282 -11.24 23.64 22.02
C ALA A 282 -9.89 23.32 22.70
N GLN A 283 -9.01 24.31 22.79
CA GLN A 283 -7.79 24.17 23.57
C GLN A 283 -8.15 23.92 25.03
N GLY A 284 -7.55 22.89 25.63
CA GLY A 284 -7.66 22.64 27.06
C GLY A 284 -7.31 23.92 27.84
N SER A 285 -8.19 24.29 28.76
CA SER A 285 -7.97 25.37 29.73
C SER A 285 -6.85 25.02 30.71
#